data_AF-A0A1J4YL67-F1
#
_entry.id   AF-A0A1J4YL67-F1
#
_cell.length_a   1.000
_cell.length_b   1.000
_cell.length_c   1.000
_cell.angle_alpha   90.00
_cell.angle_beta   90.00
_cell.angle_gamma   90.00
#
_symmetry.space_group_name_H-M   'P 1'
#
loop_
_entity.id
_entity.type
_entity.pdbx_description
1 polymer ?
#
loop_
_entity_poly.entity_id
_entity_poly.type
_entity_poly.pdbx_seq_one_letter_code
_entity_poly.pdbx_strand_id
1 'polypeptide(L)'
;MLRKLSLFALLCAVFVANVHTSHAAGLKGKTLYTQVNIYSLKGKSVTWVNYQVDSLIPVNTEVTVNYARKSGLAFTIKKTGQKLELNNKKRHSGLDDIAWANKHLGEEMVDLSKFTDFERDAIHAAQVKTGMSRDAVIVSRGYPPAHKTPDLNASEWLYWHNRWNKMAVTFDADGKVSGIRE
;
A
#
# COMPACT_ATOMS: atom_id res chain seq x y z
N MET A 1 1.63 -54.59 44.66
CA MET A 1 1.90 -53.15 44.91
C MET A 1 1.84 -52.41 43.59
N LEU A 2 0.82 -51.57 43.42
CA LEU A 2 0.57 -50.70 42.27
C LEU A 2 1.75 -49.72 42.06
N ARG A 3 2.21 -49.57 40.81
CA ARG A 3 2.91 -48.34 40.37
C ARG A 3 2.12 -47.68 39.25
N LYS A 4 1.83 -46.40 39.49
CA LYS A 4 0.86 -45.54 38.82
C LYS A 4 1.33 -45.06 37.45
N LEU A 5 0.31 -44.80 36.61
CA LEU A 5 0.29 -44.02 35.37
C LEU A 5 1.17 -42.77 35.39
N SER A 6 1.73 -42.42 34.22
CA SER A 6 1.65 -41.06 33.67
C SER A 6 1.82 -41.11 32.16
N LEU A 7 0.68 -41.09 31.46
CA LEU A 7 0.59 -40.92 30.01
C LEU A 7 0.49 -39.41 29.76
N PHE A 8 1.59 -38.75 29.40
CA PHE A 8 1.55 -37.36 28.93
C PHE A 8 1.16 -37.37 27.45
N ALA A 9 -0.13 -37.14 27.17
CA ALA A 9 -0.59 -36.84 25.81
C ALA A 9 -0.21 -35.39 25.49
N LEU A 10 0.83 -35.22 24.67
CA LEU A 10 1.21 -33.92 24.12
C LEU A 10 0.21 -33.57 23.01
N LEU A 11 -0.77 -32.72 23.33
CA LEU A 11 -1.69 -32.17 22.35
C LEU A 11 -0.93 -31.11 21.53
N CYS A 12 -0.34 -31.50 20.40
CA CYS A 12 0.17 -30.55 19.41
C CYS A 12 -1.01 -29.81 18.79
N ALA A 13 -1.33 -28.62 19.30
CA ALA A 13 -2.20 -27.68 18.62
C ALA A 13 -1.52 -27.21 17.34
N VAL A 14 -1.90 -27.82 16.21
CA VAL A 14 -1.52 -27.32 14.89
C VAL A 14 -2.26 -26.00 14.69
N PHE A 15 -1.56 -24.88 14.91
CA PHE A 15 -2.01 -23.57 14.47
C PHE A 15 -1.96 -23.58 12.94
N VAL A 16 -3.08 -23.91 12.30
CA VAL A 16 -3.25 -23.68 10.86
C VAL A 16 -3.34 -22.18 10.68
N ALA A 17 -2.20 -21.55 10.38
CA ALA A 17 -2.20 -20.18 9.87
C ALA A 17 -3.05 -20.20 8.59
N ASN A 18 -4.22 -19.58 8.64
CA ASN A 18 -5.02 -19.30 7.46
C ASN A 18 -4.20 -18.38 6.56
N VAL A 19 -3.41 -18.96 5.66
CA VAL A 19 -2.85 -18.25 4.52
C VAL A 19 -4.05 -17.87 3.68
N HIS A 20 -4.56 -16.65 3.87
CA HIS A 20 -5.54 -16.05 2.98
C HIS A 20 -4.89 -15.93 1.59
N THR A 21 -5.05 -16.99 0.80
CA THR A 21 -4.80 -16.98 -0.63
C THR A 21 -5.90 -16.12 -1.25
N SER A 22 -5.71 -14.80 -1.21
CA SER A 22 -6.58 -13.84 -1.89
C SER A 22 -6.46 -14.09 -3.39
N HIS A 23 -7.25 -15.00 -3.92
CA HIS A 23 -7.43 -15.14 -5.36
C HIS A 23 -7.92 -13.78 -5.88
N ALA A 24 -7.30 -13.24 -6.94
CA ALA A 24 -7.74 -11.99 -7.58
C ALA A 24 -9.23 -11.96 -7.91
N ALA A 25 -9.81 -13.15 -8.14
CA ALA A 25 -11.24 -13.34 -8.36
C ALA A 25 -12.10 -12.83 -7.18
N GLY A 26 -11.59 -12.91 -5.95
CA GLY A 26 -12.28 -12.46 -4.74
C GLY A 26 -12.34 -10.94 -4.57
N LEU A 27 -11.55 -10.16 -5.31
CA LEU A 27 -11.61 -8.70 -5.28
C LEU A 27 -12.58 -8.13 -6.33
N LYS A 28 -12.82 -8.87 -7.42
CA LYS A 28 -13.61 -8.39 -8.55
C LYS A 28 -15.03 -8.03 -8.12
N GLY A 29 -15.50 -6.83 -8.51
CA GLY A 29 -16.84 -6.33 -8.22
C GLY A 29 -17.01 -5.81 -6.80
N LYS A 30 -16.03 -5.99 -5.91
CA LYS A 30 -16.06 -5.39 -4.57
C LYS A 30 -15.90 -3.88 -4.67
N THR A 31 -16.63 -3.20 -3.79
CA THR A 31 -16.37 -1.80 -3.45
C THR A 31 -15.29 -1.79 -2.39
N LEU A 32 -14.19 -1.07 -2.66
CA LEU A 32 -13.02 -0.93 -1.80
C LEU A 32 -12.65 0.56 -1.68
N TYR A 33 -11.72 0.86 -0.78
CA TYR A 33 -11.19 2.19 -0.55
C TYR A 33 -9.68 2.21 -0.81
N THR A 34 -9.17 3.28 -1.41
CA THR A 34 -7.72 3.49 -1.52
C THR A 34 -7.11 3.63 -0.12
N GLN A 35 -6.04 2.89 0.14
CA GLN A 35 -5.37 2.86 1.45
C GLN A 35 -4.25 3.89 1.57
N VAL A 36 -3.90 4.53 0.46
CA VAL A 36 -2.90 5.59 0.34
C VAL A 36 -3.33 6.56 -0.74
N ASN A 37 -2.70 7.72 -0.80
CA ASN A 37 -2.77 8.59 -1.96
C ASN A 37 -2.11 7.92 -3.18
N ILE A 38 -2.81 7.92 -4.31
CA ILE A 38 -2.36 7.33 -5.56
C ILE A 38 -2.39 8.40 -6.65
N TYR A 39 -1.48 8.34 -7.59
CA TYR A 39 -1.42 9.29 -8.70
C TYR A 39 -1.70 8.59 -10.02
N SER A 40 -2.58 9.19 -10.82
CA SER A 40 -2.85 8.72 -12.18
C SER A 40 -1.81 9.25 -13.14
N LEU A 41 -1.42 8.43 -14.12
CA LEU A 41 -0.60 8.80 -15.25
C LEU A 41 -1.49 8.86 -16.49
N LYS A 42 -1.51 10.04 -17.12
CA LYS A 42 -2.29 10.41 -18.32
C LYS A 42 -3.78 10.13 -18.17
N GLY A 43 -4.31 10.18 -16.94
CA GLY A 43 -5.71 9.91 -16.62
C GLY A 43 -6.19 8.49 -16.94
N LYS A 44 -5.28 7.56 -17.25
CA LYS A 44 -5.62 6.20 -17.73
C LYS A 44 -5.05 5.09 -16.86
N SER A 45 -3.94 5.34 -16.18
CA SER A 45 -3.22 4.29 -15.47
C SER A 45 -2.72 4.75 -14.12
N VAL A 46 -2.43 3.80 -13.23
CA VAL A 46 -1.61 4.02 -12.04
C VAL A 46 -0.35 3.18 -12.17
N THR A 47 0.76 3.60 -11.57
CA THR A 47 2.04 2.89 -11.70
C THR A 47 2.42 2.20 -10.40
N TRP A 48 3.13 1.07 -10.52
CA TRP A 48 3.62 0.32 -9.35
C TRP A 48 4.62 1.11 -8.48
N VAL A 49 5.24 2.16 -9.03
CA VAL A 49 6.12 3.09 -8.29
C VAL A 49 5.39 4.34 -7.77
N ASN A 50 4.09 4.45 -8.03
CA ASN A 50 3.26 5.62 -7.71
C ASN A 50 3.92 6.95 -8.11
N TYR A 51 4.18 7.14 -9.41
CA TYR A 51 4.73 8.42 -9.90
C TYR A 51 3.80 9.57 -9.49
N GLN A 52 4.35 10.60 -8.85
CA GLN A 52 3.60 11.75 -8.37
C GLN A 52 3.34 12.74 -9.52
N VAL A 53 2.45 12.35 -10.44
CA VAL A 53 2.16 13.10 -11.65
C VAL A 53 0.65 13.22 -11.90
N ASP A 54 0.31 14.16 -12.79
CA ASP A 54 -1.01 14.45 -13.31
C ASP A 54 -2.10 14.66 -12.24
N SER A 55 -2.78 13.61 -11.80
CA SER A 55 -3.96 13.75 -10.92
C SER A 55 -3.88 12.85 -9.70
N LEU A 56 -4.11 13.47 -8.54
CA LEU A 56 -4.21 12.80 -7.25
C LEU A 56 -5.55 12.06 -7.11
N ILE A 57 -5.47 10.84 -6.62
CA ILE A 57 -6.56 10.01 -6.12
C ILE A 57 -6.34 9.92 -4.61
N PRO A 58 -7.09 10.69 -3.81
CA PRO A 58 -6.87 10.75 -2.37
C PRO A 58 -7.03 9.38 -1.70
N VAL A 59 -6.38 9.18 -0.55
CA VAL A 59 -6.71 8.09 0.39
C VAL A 59 -8.21 8.09 0.70
N ASN A 60 -8.77 6.92 0.98
CA ASN A 60 -10.19 6.68 1.22
C ASN A 60 -11.10 6.98 0.02
N THR A 61 -10.54 7.08 -1.19
CA THR A 61 -11.34 7.13 -2.42
C THR A 61 -12.02 5.79 -2.64
N GLU A 62 -13.34 5.82 -2.77
CA GLU A 62 -14.16 4.65 -3.06
C GLU A 62 -13.99 4.20 -4.52
N VAL A 63 -13.66 2.92 -4.71
CA VAL A 63 -13.41 2.31 -6.03
C VAL A 63 -14.11 0.96 -6.17
N THR A 64 -14.42 0.57 -7.40
CA THR A 64 -14.88 -0.78 -7.75
C THR A 64 -13.78 -1.50 -8.51
N VAL A 65 -13.36 -2.67 -8.02
CA VAL A 65 -12.30 -3.45 -8.67
C VAL A 65 -12.84 -4.18 -9.88
N ASN A 66 -12.28 -3.85 -11.04
CA ASN A 66 -12.57 -4.46 -12.33
C ASN A 66 -11.41 -5.37 -12.74
N TYR A 67 -11.12 -6.39 -11.93
CA TYR A 67 -10.07 -7.35 -12.24
C TYR A 67 -10.49 -8.28 -13.38
N ALA A 68 -9.62 -8.45 -14.37
CA ALA A 68 -9.80 -9.48 -15.39
C ALA A 68 -8.47 -10.18 -15.68
N ARG A 69 -8.49 -11.52 -15.64
CA ARG A 69 -7.31 -12.40 -15.74
C ARG A 69 -6.42 -12.13 -16.97
N LYS A 70 -6.97 -11.60 -18.07
CA LYS A 70 -6.25 -11.31 -19.32
C LYS A 70 -5.74 -9.87 -19.43
N SER A 71 -6.36 -8.90 -18.74
CA SER A 71 -6.08 -7.47 -18.87
C SER A 71 -5.41 -6.84 -17.64
N GLY A 72 -5.11 -7.64 -16.61
CA GLY A 72 -4.52 -7.18 -15.36
C GLY A 72 -5.52 -6.51 -14.42
N LEU A 73 -5.00 -5.87 -13.38
CA LEU A 73 -5.81 -5.10 -12.44
C LEU A 73 -6.27 -3.77 -13.05
N ALA A 74 -7.58 -3.53 -12.99
CA ALA A 74 -8.18 -2.22 -13.20
C ALA A 74 -9.19 -1.93 -12.08
N PHE A 75 -9.48 -0.66 -11.86
CA PHE A 75 -10.53 -0.22 -10.95
C PHE A 75 -11.20 1.05 -11.47
N THR A 76 -12.44 1.27 -11.03
CA THR A 76 -13.22 2.48 -11.37
C THR A 76 -13.43 3.30 -10.12
N ILE A 77 -13.12 4.59 -10.18
CA ILE A 77 -13.45 5.56 -9.14
C ILE A 77 -14.97 5.77 -9.15
N LYS A 78 -15.66 5.45 -8.06
CA LYS A 78 -17.13 5.47 -8.06
C LYS A 78 -17.71 6.87 -8.27
N LYS A 79 -17.09 7.89 -7.69
CA LYS A 79 -17.55 9.29 -7.79
C LYS A 79 -17.52 9.84 -9.23
N THR A 80 -16.52 9.48 -10.02
CA THR A 80 -16.27 10.08 -11.34
C THR A 80 -16.54 9.12 -12.51
N GLY A 81 -16.68 7.82 -12.23
CA GLY A 81 -16.74 6.78 -13.27
C GLY A 81 -15.40 6.56 -13.99
N GLN A 82 -14.33 7.25 -13.60
CA GLN A 82 -13.01 7.12 -14.23
C GLN A 82 -12.46 5.70 -14.01
N LYS A 83 -12.18 4.99 -15.10
CA LYS A 83 -11.48 3.71 -15.07
C LYS A 83 -9.98 3.93 -15.13
N LEU A 84 -9.24 3.27 -14.25
CA LEU A 84 -7.78 3.28 -14.19
C LEU A 84 -7.24 1.85 -14.24
N GLU A 85 -6.16 1.66 -14.99
CA GLU A 85 -5.49 0.37 -15.14
C GLU A 85 -4.12 0.40 -14.45
N LEU A 86 -3.78 -0.67 -13.74
CA LEU A 86 -2.46 -0.80 -13.14
C LEU A 86 -1.44 -1.09 -14.25
N ASN A 87 -0.56 -0.13 -14.52
CA ASN A 87 0.60 -0.34 -15.37
C ASN A 87 1.71 -0.99 -14.55
N ASN A 88 1.57 -2.29 -14.34
CA ASN A 88 2.56 -3.11 -13.65
C ASN A 88 3.41 -3.90 -14.64
N LYS A 89 4.73 -3.81 -14.48
CA LYS A 89 5.67 -4.72 -15.13
C LYS A 89 6.30 -5.54 -14.03
N LYS A 90 5.75 -6.73 -13.73
CA LYS A 90 6.18 -7.61 -12.63
C LYS A 90 7.70 -7.79 -12.54
N ARG A 91 8.37 -7.92 -13.70
CA ARG A 91 9.84 -8.03 -13.81
C ARG A 91 10.58 -6.85 -13.14
N HIS A 92 9.99 -5.66 -13.15
CA HIS A 92 10.59 -4.46 -12.57
C HIS A 92 10.03 -4.13 -11.18
N SER A 93 8.75 -4.44 -10.93
CA SER A 93 8.08 -4.09 -9.69
C SER A 93 8.33 -5.04 -8.53
N GLY A 94 8.61 -6.32 -8.83
CA GLY A 94 8.68 -7.38 -7.82
C GLY A 94 7.32 -7.75 -7.21
N LEU A 95 6.24 -7.06 -7.57
CA LEU A 95 4.87 -7.29 -7.09
C LEU A 95 3.98 -7.73 -8.24
N ASP A 96 3.14 -8.73 -8.01
CA ASP A 96 2.03 -8.97 -8.92
C ASP A 96 0.84 -8.03 -8.61
N ASP A 97 -0.14 -8.06 -9.50
CA ASP A 97 -1.30 -7.18 -9.44
C ASP A 97 -2.15 -7.39 -8.19
N ILE A 98 -2.20 -8.61 -7.66
CA ILE A 98 -2.93 -8.94 -6.43
C ILE A 98 -2.20 -8.36 -5.23
N ALA A 99 -0.89 -8.57 -5.15
CA ALA A 99 -0.05 -8.00 -4.10
C ALA A 99 -0.10 -6.47 -4.11
N TRP A 100 -0.14 -5.85 -5.30
CA TRP A 100 -0.37 -4.42 -5.41
C TRP A 100 -1.77 -4.04 -4.90
N ALA A 101 -2.83 -4.73 -5.33
CA ALA A 101 -4.20 -4.45 -4.92
C ALA A 101 -4.38 -4.55 -3.40
N ASN A 102 -3.94 -5.64 -2.78
CA ASN A 102 -4.04 -5.84 -1.33
C ASN A 102 -3.29 -4.77 -0.52
N LYS A 103 -2.27 -4.16 -1.13
CA LYS A 103 -1.46 -3.12 -0.49
C LYS A 103 -2.08 -1.72 -0.63
N HIS A 104 -2.87 -1.48 -1.68
CA HIS A 104 -3.36 -0.13 -2.02
C HIS A 104 -4.88 0.00 -1.91
N LEU A 105 -5.61 -1.11 -1.81
CA LEU A 105 -7.06 -1.16 -1.75
C LEU A 105 -7.50 -2.02 -0.57
N GLY A 106 -8.51 -1.57 0.17
CA GLY A 106 -9.02 -2.27 1.37
C GLY A 106 -10.54 -2.17 1.47
N GLU A 107 -11.16 -3.09 2.21
CA GLU A 107 -12.62 -3.10 2.41
C GLU A 107 -13.08 -1.98 3.36
N GLU A 108 -12.19 -1.53 4.24
CA GLU A 108 -12.42 -0.44 5.17
C GLU A 108 -11.61 0.80 4.77
N MET A 109 -12.09 1.97 5.18
CA MET A 109 -11.33 3.20 5.09
C MET A 109 -10.16 3.16 6.07
N VAL A 110 -9.05 3.80 5.68
CA VAL A 110 -7.97 4.13 6.60
C VAL A 110 -8.54 5.06 7.68
N ASP A 111 -8.42 4.64 8.93
CA ASP A 111 -8.76 5.45 10.09
C ASP A 111 -7.72 6.57 10.25
N LEU A 112 -8.03 7.74 9.69
CA LEU A 112 -7.14 8.89 9.74
C LEU A 112 -7.02 9.50 11.14
N SER A 113 -7.94 9.19 12.07
CA SER A 113 -7.90 9.74 13.44
C SER A 113 -6.69 9.29 14.25
N LYS A 114 -6.01 8.22 13.80
CA LYS A 114 -4.75 7.72 14.38
C LYS A 114 -3.55 8.63 14.10
N PHE A 115 -3.65 9.51 13.10
CA PHE A 115 -2.60 10.46 12.78
C PHE A 115 -2.80 11.78 13.52
N THR A 116 -1.70 12.45 13.83
CA THR A 116 -1.73 13.82 14.38
C THR A 116 -2.38 14.80 13.40
N ASP A 117 -2.88 15.94 13.89
CA ASP A 117 -3.48 16.98 13.05
C ASP A 117 -2.53 17.43 11.93
N PHE A 118 -1.26 17.62 12.29
CA PHE A 118 -0.17 17.92 11.36
C PHE A 118 -0.01 16.86 10.25
N GLU A 119 -0.03 15.57 10.61
CA GLU A 119 0.10 14.48 9.65
C GLU A 119 -1.16 14.35 8.78
N ARG A 120 -2.36 14.53 9.33
CA ARG A 120 -3.61 14.52 8.55
C ARG A 120 -3.62 15.62 7.50
N ASP A 121 -3.20 16.83 7.87
CA ASP A 121 -3.09 17.95 6.92
C ASP A 121 -2.09 17.63 5.79
N ALA A 122 -0.94 17.04 6.13
CA ALA A 122 0.05 16.62 5.14
C ALA A 122 -0.47 15.49 4.24
N ILE A 123 -1.19 14.51 4.79
CA ILE A 123 -1.85 13.43 4.05
C ILE A 123 -2.88 13.99 3.07
N HIS A 124 -3.75 14.90 3.51
CA HIS A 124 -4.75 15.53 2.65
C HIS A 124 -4.12 16.39 1.54
N ALA A 125 -3.00 17.05 1.84
CA ALA A 125 -2.22 17.79 0.84
C ALA A 125 -1.36 16.88 -0.06
N ALA A 126 -1.30 15.57 0.21
CA ALA A 126 -0.42 14.60 -0.44
C ALA A 126 1.06 15.02 -0.44
N GLN A 127 1.51 15.57 0.68
CA GLN A 127 2.86 16.06 0.92
C GLN A 127 3.58 15.19 1.97
N VAL A 128 4.88 15.03 1.78
CA VAL A 128 5.79 14.54 2.81
C VAL A 128 6.42 15.75 3.50
N LYS A 129 6.40 15.78 4.84
CA LYS A 129 6.94 16.88 5.64
C LYS A 129 7.82 16.33 6.76
N THR A 130 8.84 17.09 7.14
CA THR A 130 9.69 16.81 8.32
C THR A 130 8.81 16.63 9.56
N GLY A 131 9.11 15.62 10.37
CA GLY A 131 8.35 15.25 11.57
C GLY A 131 7.21 14.24 11.35
N MET A 132 6.85 13.91 10.10
CA MET A 132 5.86 12.86 9.82
C MET A 132 6.38 11.48 10.24
N SER A 133 5.51 10.62 10.75
CA SER A 133 5.82 9.19 10.92
C SER A 133 5.91 8.45 9.58
N ARG A 134 6.61 7.31 9.57
CA ARG A 134 6.64 6.36 8.45
C ARG A 134 5.25 6.02 7.91
N ASP A 135 4.30 5.72 8.80
CA ASP A 135 2.93 5.39 8.41
C ASP A 135 2.22 6.58 7.74
N ALA A 136 2.39 7.79 8.29
CA ALA A 136 1.84 9.00 7.66
C ALA A 136 2.45 9.24 6.28
N VAL A 137 3.76 8.98 6.09
CA VAL A 137 4.41 9.06 4.78
C VAL A 137 3.82 8.03 3.82
N ILE A 138 3.58 6.79 4.26
CA ILE A 138 2.96 5.75 3.43
C ILE A 138 1.55 6.18 2.99
N VAL A 139 0.72 6.66 3.92
CA VAL A 139 -0.64 7.09 3.59
C VAL A 139 -0.62 8.32 2.66
N SER A 140 0.25 9.28 2.91
CA SER A 140 0.37 10.53 2.13
C SER A 140 0.97 10.34 0.74
N ARG A 141 1.97 9.47 0.60
CA ARG A 141 2.79 9.34 -0.63
C ARG A 141 2.63 8.01 -1.34
N GLY A 142 2.08 7.01 -0.67
CA GLY A 142 2.14 5.61 -1.08
C GLY A 142 3.43 4.93 -0.64
N TYR A 143 3.53 3.64 -0.93
CA TYR A 143 4.71 2.86 -0.58
C TYR A 143 5.90 3.19 -1.48
N PRO A 144 7.13 3.26 -0.93
CA PRO A 144 8.31 3.38 -1.75
C PRO A 144 8.50 2.10 -2.58
N PRO A 145 9.07 2.19 -3.79
CA PRO A 145 9.27 1.01 -4.62
C PRO A 145 10.22 0.01 -3.99
N ALA A 146 9.78 -1.24 -3.86
CA ALA A 146 10.53 -2.29 -3.15
C ALA A 146 11.97 -2.51 -3.68
N HIS A 147 12.19 -2.37 -4.99
CA HIS A 147 13.52 -2.49 -5.60
C HIS A 147 14.51 -1.37 -5.22
N LYS A 148 14.04 -0.27 -4.61
CA LYS A 148 14.86 0.84 -4.09
C LYS A 148 14.81 0.93 -2.57
N THR A 149 13.70 0.55 -1.99
CA THR A 149 13.48 0.50 -0.54
C THR A 149 12.89 -0.87 -0.20
N PRO A 150 13.75 -1.90 -0.07
CA PRO A 150 13.29 -3.26 0.21
C PRO A 150 12.80 -3.43 1.66
N ASP A 151 13.27 -2.57 2.57
CA ASP A 151 12.89 -2.56 3.98
C ASP A 151 12.27 -1.21 4.35
N LEU A 152 11.04 -1.24 4.89
CA LEU A 152 10.36 -0.04 5.36
C LEU A 152 10.96 0.49 6.68
N ASN A 153 11.79 -0.29 7.38
CA ASN A 153 12.53 0.19 8.55
C ASN A 153 13.84 0.91 8.18
N ALA A 154 14.21 0.94 6.89
CA ALA A 154 15.42 1.64 6.43
C ALA A 154 15.40 3.13 6.81
N SER A 155 16.57 3.68 7.11
CA SER A 155 16.73 5.10 7.44
C SER A 155 16.46 6.05 6.26
N GLU A 156 16.42 5.54 5.03
CA GLU A 156 16.09 6.32 3.82
C GLU A 156 15.11 5.55 2.94
N TRP A 157 14.07 6.23 2.47
CA TRP A 157 13.14 5.74 1.45
C TRP A 157 13.30 6.53 0.16
N LEU A 158 13.33 5.84 -0.97
CA LEU A 158 13.47 6.47 -2.28
C LEU A 158 12.18 6.35 -3.08
N TYR A 159 11.66 7.48 -3.52
CA TYR A 159 10.48 7.63 -4.33
C TYR A 159 10.83 8.10 -5.73
N TRP A 160 9.94 7.82 -6.68
CA TRP A 160 10.01 8.40 -8.01
C TRP A 160 8.93 9.46 -8.13
N HIS A 161 9.33 10.70 -8.37
CA HIS A 161 8.39 11.74 -8.73
C HIS A 161 7.89 11.49 -10.16
N ASN A 162 8.81 11.28 -11.08
CA ASN A 162 8.52 10.83 -12.45
C ASN A 162 9.63 9.87 -12.92
N ARG A 163 9.70 9.57 -14.22
CA ARG A 163 10.72 8.66 -14.79
C ARG A 163 12.17 9.15 -14.60
N TRP A 164 12.38 10.44 -14.36
CA TRP A 164 13.68 11.11 -14.27
C TRP A 164 14.02 11.60 -12.86
N ASN A 165 13.03 12.16 -12.17
CA ASN A 165 13.21 12.80 -10.86
C ASN A 165 12.83 11.85 -9.74
N LYS A 166 13.63 11.85 -8.69
CA LYS A 166 13.44 11.02 -7.49
C LYS A 166 13.26 11.93 -6.29
N MET A 167 12.83 11.34 -5.18
CA MET A 167 12.78 12.02 -3.89
C MET A 167 13.28 11.02 -2.85
N ALA A 168 14.26 11.41 -2.05
CA ALA A 168 14.72 10.66 -0.89
C ALA A 168 14.09 11.26 0.37
N VAL A 169 13.56 10.40 1.23
CA VAL A 169 12.99 10.75 2.54
C VAL A 169 13.83 10.05 3.60
N THR A 170 14.51 10.80 4.45
CA THR A 170 15.32 10.25 5.55
C THR A 170 14.53 10.26 6.84
N PHE A 171 14.79 9.28 7.70
CA PHE A 171 14.16 9.11 8.99
C PHE A 171 15.19 9.15 10.11
N ASP A 172 14.83 9.74 11.24
CA ASP A 172 15.59 9.67 12.48
C ASP A 172 15.40 8.34 13.22
N ALA A 173 16.03 8.22 14.39
CA ALA A 173 15.96 7.03 15.24
C ALA A 173 14.54 6.75 15.77
N ASP A 174 13.68 7.76 15.88
CA ASP A 174 12.29 7.64 16.31
C ASP A 174 11.34 7.30 15.15
N GLY A 175 11.88 7.14 13.94
CA GLY A 175 11.10 6.83 12.74
C GLY A 175 10.30 8.03 12.22
N LYS A 176 10.73 9.25 12.54
CA LYS A 176 10.15 10.50 12.01
C LYS A 176 10.99 11.01 10.86
N VAL A 177 10.35 11.65 9.88
CA VAL A 177 11.05 12.27 8.75
C VAL A 177 12.00 13.34 9.26
N SER A 178 13.29 13.16 9.01
CA SER A 178 14.37 14.08 9.39
C SER A 178 14.85 14.93 8.21
N GLY A 179 14.57 14.51 6.97
CA GLY A 179 15.03 15.21 5.77
C GLY A 179 14.34 14.74 4.49
N ILE A 180 14.28 15.64 3.52
CA ILE A 180 13.69 15.40 2.19
C ILE A 180 14.64 15.99 1.15
N ARG A 181 15.00 15.21 0.13
CA ARG A 181 15.89 15.62 -0.97
C ARG A 181 15.27 15.22 -2.31
N GLU A 182 15.15 16.17 -3.24
CA GLU A 182 14.65 15.97 -4.61
C GLU A 182 15.78 15.87 -5.65
#